data_AF-A0A7W2T0T7-F1
#
_entry.id   AF-A0A7W2T0T7-F1
#
_cell.length_a   1.000
_cell.length_b   1.000
_cell.length_c   1.000
_cell.angle_alpha   90.00
_cell.angle_beta   90.00
_cell.angle_gamma   90.00
#
_symmetry.space_group_name_H-M   'P 1'
#
loop_
_entity.id
_entity.type
_entity.pdbx_description
1 polymer ?
#
loop_
_entity_poly.entity_id
_entity_poly.type
_entity_poly.pdbx_seq_one_letter_code
_entity_poly.pdbx_strand_id
1 'polypeptide(L)'
;MRALLFFKFILIFCLWSSFASASLIERNYLGIAGGITYDSETNFEWLDLTFTRELELAEYQDYLANLDAGWTFASSKLVSVLLTNFDFSFDKSDTNSYGTVTDYSEFYTHRKPSTDFTQHVNQMTILGESQDSESKYFGIKGFTSDMRGDFYEQYMAYYTTNGNTGIVSAGDYIRTPKKDMFESFFTYREAVAFQPTAITSQAVTITAIPVPEPTTLGLFSLFLCFMGFRKYKS
;
A
#
# COMPACT_ATOMS: atom_id res chain seq x y z
N MET A 1 17.19 -46.55 7.88
CA MET A 1 17.66 -45.23 8.38
C MET A 1 17.56 -44.08 7.38
N ARG A 2 17.78 -44.28 6.08
CA ARG A 2 17.82 -43.19 5.06
C ARG A 2 16.46 -42.49 4.81
N ALA A 3 15.36 -43.25 4.75
CA ALA A 3 14.02 -42.68 4.59
C ALA A 3 13.56 -41.85 5.80
N LEU A 4 14.00 -42.24 7.01
CA LEU A 4 13.65 -41.58 8.27
C LEU A 4 14.35 -40.22 8.43
N LEU A 5 15.56 -40.09 7.89
CA LEU A 5 16.30 -38.82 7.81
C LEU A 5 15.66 -37.87 6.80
N PHE A 6 15.26 -38.38 5.63
CA PHE A 6 14.54 -37.59 4.62
C PHE A 6 13.19 -37.09 5.14
N PHE A 7 12.43 -37.94 5.84
CA PHE A 7 11.17 -37.55 6.47
C PHE A 7 11.37 -36.50 7.57
N LYS A 8 12.45 -36.59 8.36
CA LYS A 8 12.82 -35.55 9.33
C LYS A 8 13.12 -34.21 8.67
N PHE A 9 13.83 -34.19 7.54
CA PHE A 9 14.10 -32.95 6.83
C PHE A 9 12.84 -32.32 6.25
N ILE A 10 11.93 -33.12 5.67
CA ILE A 10 10.62 -32.62 5.21
C ILE A 10 9.81 -32.05 6.38
N LEU A 11 9.78 -32.77 7.51
CA LEU A 11 9.00 -32.35 8.68
C LEU A 11 9.56 -31.06 9.30
N ILE A 12 10.89 -30.93 9.37
CA ILE A 12 11.54 -29.68 9.82
C ILE A 12 11.26 -28.55 8.83
N PHE A 13 11.27 -28.80 7.53
CA PHE A 13 10.99 -27.78 6.50
C PHE A 13 9.52 -27.31 6.51
N CYS A 14 8.56 -28.22 6.74
CA CYS A 14 7.15 -27.89 6.93
C CYS A 14 6.87 -27.16 8.26
N LEU A 15 7.71 -27.36 9.28
CA LEU A 15 7.63 -26.64 10.56
C LEU A 15 8.45 -25.34 10.57
N TRP A 16 9.35 -25.17 9.59
CA TRP A 16 10.13 -23.97 9.29
C TRP A 16 9.65 -23.27 8.02
N SER A 17 8.42 -23.53 7.56
CA SER A 17 7.74 -22.52 6.76
C SER A 17 7.61 -21.32 7.69
N SER A 18 8.55 -20.39 7.60
CA SER A 18 8.40 -19.05 8.12
C SER A 18 6.99 -18.64 7.77
N PHE A 19 6.26 -18.08 8.74
CA PHE A 19 5.14 -17.22 8.39
C PHE A 19 5.76 -16.08 7.56
N ALA A 20 5.93 -16.32 6.26
CA ALA A 20 6.16 -15.30 5.28
C ALA A 20 4.80 -14.65 5.13
N SER A 21 4.51 -13.70 6.03
CA SER A 21 3.50 -12.70 5.75
C SER A 21 4.10 -11.86 4.64
N ALA A 22 3.81 -12.20 3.39
CA ALA A 22 3.92 -11.20 2.34
C ALA A 22 2.85 -10.16 2.67
N SER A 23 3.24 -8.91 2.93
CA SER A 23 2.32 -7.79 2.99
C SER A 23 1.64 -7.72 1.61
N LEU A 24 0.45 -8.29 1.53
CA LEU A 24 -0.24 -8.43 0.25
C LEU A 24 -1.19 -7.25 0.18
N ILE A 25 -0.65 -6.13 -0.27
CA ILE A 25 -1.43 -4.99 -0.72
C ILE A 25 -1.88 -5.31 -2.15
N GLU A 26 -3.14 -5.71 -2.32
CA GLU A 26 -3.67 -6.13 -3.63
C GLU A 26 -4.68 -5.13 -4.17
N ARG A 27 -4.61 -4.91 -5.48
CA ARG A 27 -5.68 -4.21 -6.19
C ARG A 27 -6.77 -5.24 -6.50
N ASN A 28 -8.03 -4.86 -6.21
CA ASN A 28 -9.27 -5.43 -6.75
C ASN A 28 -10.02 -6.46 -5.88
N TYR A 29 -11.20 -6.07 -5.42
CA TYR A 29 -12.25 -6.98 -4.94
C TYR A 29 -13.61 -6.58 -5.56
N LEU A 30 -14.16 -7.50 -6.36
CA LEU A 30 -15.58 -7.65 -6.74
C LEU A 30 -16.29 -6.50 -7.48
N GLY A 31 -16.28 -6.56 -8.82
CA GLY A 31 -17.43 -6.15 -9.65
C GLY A 31 -17.76 -4.66 -9.75
N ILE A 32 -17.09 -3.80 -8.98
CA ILE A 32 -17.09 -2.35 -9.15
C ILE A 32 -15.87 -2.00 -9.99
N ALA A 33 -16.09 -1.41 -11.16
CA ALA A 33 -15.00 -0.91 -11.98
C ALA A 33 -14.28 0.22 -11.23
N GLY A 34 -12.99 0.02 -10.94
CA GLY A 34 -12.10 1.03 -10.37
C GLY A 34 -11.87 0.90 -8.87
N GLY A 35 -10.61 0.70 -8.49
CA GLY A 35 -10.06 1.53 -7.43
C GLY A 35 -10.36 1.18 -5.97
N ILE A 36 -10.18 -0.07 -5.55
CA ILE A 36 -10.01 -0.41 -4.13
C ILE A 36 -8.72 -1.24 -3.98
N THR A 37 -7.93 -0.90 -2.96
CA THR A 37 -6.70 -1.59 -2.57
C THR A 37 -6.89 -2.24 -1.20
N TYR A 38 -6.63 -3.53 -1.08
CA TYR A 38 -6.78 -4.26 0.18
C TYR A 38 -5.44 -4.36 0.92
N ASP A 39 -5.42 -3.92 2.17
CA ASP A 39 -4.31 -4.09 3.12
C ASP A 39 -4.58 -5.27 4.05
N SER A 40 -3.88 -6.37 3.79
CA SER A 40 -4.00 -7.62 4.55
C SER A 40 -3.41 -7.55 5.97
N GLU A 41 -2.59 -6.55 6.29
CA GLU A 41 -2.01 -6.42 7.62
C GLU A 41 -3.00 -5.78 8.60
N THR A 42 -3.71 -4.76 8.14
CA THR A 42 -4.70 -4.04 8.95
C THR A 42 -6.13 -4.50 8.72
N ASN A 43 -6.35 -5.40 7.75
CA ASN A 43 -7.68 -5.79 7.24
C ASN A 43 -8.51 -4.59 6.77
N PHE A 44 -7.85 -3.60 6.15
CA PHE A 44 -8.52 -2.42 5.61
C PHE A 44 -8.61 -2.47 4.09
N GLU A 45 -9.72 -2.00 3.57
CA GLU A 45 -9.85 -1.62 2.16
C GLU A 45 -9.59 -0.11 2.06
N TRP A 46 -8.78 0.27 1.08
CA TRP A 46 -8.41 1.65 0.78
C TRP A 46 -9.01 2.04 -0.56
N LEU A 47 -9.73 3.15 -0.58
CA LEU A 47 -10.28 3.71 -1.80
C LEU A 47 -9.13 4.30 -2.63
N ASP A 48 -9.14 4.00 -3.93
CA ASP A 48 -8.15 4.54 -4.86
C ASP A 48 -8.23 6.07 -4.88
N LEU A 49 -7.09 6.70 -4.69
CA LEU A 49 -6.94 8.14 -4.61
C LEU A 49 -7.46 8.82 -5.88
N THR A 50 -7.48 8.15 -7.03
CA THR A 50 -8.06 8.69 -8.25
C THR A 50 -9.56 8.93 -8.16
N PHE A 51 -10.28 8.16 -7.32
CA PHE A 51 -11.73 8.27 -7.15
C PHE A 51 -12.14 9.58 -6.48
N THR A 52 -11.33 10.06 -5.54
CA THR A 52 -11.63 11.27 -4.76
C THR A 52 -11.01 12.53 -5.33
N ARG A 53 -10.36 12.43 -6.49
CA ARG A 53 -9.86 13.60 -7.23
C ARG A 53 -11.01 14.47 -7.68
N GLU A 54 -10.72 15.77 -7.76
CA GLU A 54 -11.69 16.79 -8.19
C GLU A 54 -12.95 16.90 -7.31
N LEU A 55 -13.00 16.20 -6.17
CA LEU A 55 -13.98 16.45 -5.13
C LEU A 55 -13.51 17.62 -4.27
N GLU A 56 -14.39 18.58 -4.04
CA GLU A 56 -14.22 19.53 -2.95
C GLU A 56 -14.38 18.82 -1.60
N LEU A 57 -13.79 19.37 -0.55
CA LEU A 57 -13.90 18.80 0.79
C LEU A 57 -15.37 18.59 1.21
N ALA A 58 -16.26 19.52 0.88
CA ALA A 58 -17.69 19.40 1.17
C ALA A 58 -18.35 18.26 0.36
N GLU A 59 -18.00 18.10 -0.92
CA GLU A 59 -18.50 17.00 -1.77
C GLU A 59 -18.01 15.65 -1.25
N TYR A 60 -16.75 15.57 -0.82
CA TYR A 60 -16.18 14.37 -0.22
C TYR A 60 -16.84 14.03 1.12
N GLN A 61 -17.08 15.01 1.99
CA GLN A 61 -17.79 14.79 3.26
C GLN A 61 -19.24 14.35 3.04
N ASP A 62 -19.92 14.90 2.03
CA ASP A 62 -21.27 14.49 1.64
C ASP A 62 -21.28 13.05 1.10
N TYR A 63 -20.28 12.68 0.29
CA TYR A 63 -20.05 11.30 -0.16
C TYR A 63 -19.95 10.33 1.02
N LEU A 64 -19.13 10.66 2.03
CA LEU A 64 -18.98 9.81 3.22
C LEU A 64 -20.27 9.70 4.03
N ALA A 65 -21.06 10.77 4.11
CA ALA A 65 -22.29 10.80 4.91
C ALA A 65 -23.47 10.08 4.23
N ASN A 66 -23.59 10.15 2.90
CA ASN A 66 -24.82 9.75 2.20
C ASN A 66 -24.72 8.42 1.46
N LEU A 67 -23.53 8.02 1.01
CA LEU A 67 -23.32 6.78 0.24
C LEU A 67 -22.87 5.60 1.11
N ASP A 68 -22.83 5.81 2.44
CA ASP A 68 -22.38 4.95 3.54
C ASP A 68 -22.20 3.46 3.19
N ALA A 69 -21.05 3.17 2.59
CA ALA A 69 -20.52 1.82 2.44
C ALA A 69 -19.44 1.54 3.50
N GLY A 70 -19.50 2.24 4.65
CA GLY A 70 -18.52 2.18 5.73
C GLY A 70 -17.21 2.94 5.48
N TRP A 71 -17.14 3.78 4.44
CA TRP A 71 -15.96 4.58 4.12
C TRP A 71 -15.70 5.66 5.17
N THR A 72 -14.44 5.83 5.54
CA THR A 72 -13.98 6.75 6.58
C THR A 72 -12.76 7.54 6.11
N PHE A 73 -12.70 8.82 6.47
CA PHE A 73 -11.54 9.68 6.19
C PHE A 73 -10.35 9.30 7.09
N ALA A 74 -9.26 8.81 6.50
CA ALA A 74 -8.13 8.25 7.23
C ALA A 74 -7.32 9.31 7.98
N SER A 75 -6.93 9.02 9.22
CA SER A 75 -6.02 9.86 10.01
C SER A 75 -4.57 9.72 9.55
N SER A 76 -3.70 10.67 9.91
CA SER A 76 -2.26 10.61 9.61
C SER A 76 -1.61 9.37 10.18
N LYS A 77 -2.08 8.90 11.36
CA LYS A 77 -1.58 7.64 11.94
C LYS A 77 -1.87 6.43 11.04
N LEU A 78 -3.09 6.32 10.50
CA LEU A 78 -3.46 5.21 9.62
C LEU A 78 -2.71 5.27 8.28
N VAL A 79 -2.61 6.47 7.71
CA VAL A 79 -1.86 6.67 6.46
C VAL A 79 -0.38 6.36 6.66
N SER A 80 0.23 6.78 7.78
CA SER A 80 1.62 6.43 8.08
C SER A 80 1.83 4.92 8.16
N VAL A 81 0.91 4.17 8.78
CA VAL A 81 0.97 2.70 8.85
C VAL A 81 0.84 2.08 7.45
N LEU A 82 -0.12 2.53 6.66
CA LEU A 82 -0.29 2.09 5.28
C LEU A 82 1.00 2.28 4.47
N LEU A 83 1.61 3.46 4.55
CA LEU A 83 2.78 3.78 3.73
C LEU A 83 4.04 3.04 4.19
N THR A 84 4.14 2.66 5.47
CA THR A 84 5.21 1.78 5.95
C THR A 84 5.09 0.35 5.40
N ASN A 85 3.89 -0.11 5.00
CA ASN A 85 3.70 -1.44 4.42
C ASN A 85 4.27 -1.55 2.99
N PHE A 86 4.65 -0.42 2.38
CA PHE A 86 5.40 -0.33 1.13
C PHE A 86 6.91 -0.16 1.34
N ASP A 87 7.41 -0.46 2.54
CA ASP A 87 8.80 -0.24 2.95
C ASP A 87 9.27 1.22 2.77
N PHE A 88 8.32 2.18 2.72
CA PHE A 88 8.64 3.57 2.47
C PHE A 88 9.14 4.26 3.76
N SER A 89 10.40 4.68 3.75
CA SER A 89 10.99 5.44 4.86
C SER A 89 10.65 6.93 4.81
N PHE A 90 10.08 7.46 5.90
CA PHE A 90 9.88 8.89 6.14
C PHE A 90 11.05 9.53 6.93
N ASP A 91 12.23 8.93 6.89
CA ASP A 91 13.41 9.45 7.58
C ASP A 91 13.86 10.79 6.98
N LYS A 92 13.85 11.84 7.79
CA LYS A 92 14.27 13.20 7.42
C LYS A 92 15.73 13.50 7.77
N SER A 93 16.53 12.51 8.16
CA SER A 93 17.95 12.70 8.42
C SER A 93 18.66 13.25 7.17
N ASP A 94 19.72 14.06 7.36
CA ASP A 94 20.46 14.72 6.27
C ASP A 94 20.90 13.76 5.15
N THR A 95 21.05 12.47 5.47
CA THR A 95 21.30 11.40 4.51
C THR A 95 20.63 10.12 4.99
N ASN A 96 19.78 9.54 4.14
CA ASN A 96 19.06 8.29 4.42
C ASN A 96 19.26 7.27 3.29
N SER A 97 18.49 6.17 3.29
CA SER A 97 18.53 5.12 2.26
C SER A 97 18.20 5.60 0.84
N TYR A 98 17.56 6.75 0.70
CA TYR A 98 17.19 7.36 -0.58
C TYR A 98 18.18 8.44 -1.06
N GLY A 99 19.16 8.81 -0.23
CA GLY A 99 20.23 9.75 -0.57
C GLY A 99 20.23 10.99 0.32
N THR A 100 20.86 12.07 -0.17
CA THR A 100 20.91 13.35 0.55
C THR A 100 19.55 14.03 0.59
N VAL A 101 19.17 14.50 1.78
CA VAL A 101 17.92 15.20 2.05
C VAL A 101 18.15 16.72 2.03
N THR A 102 17.19 17.47 1.49
CA THR A 102 17.05 18.91 1.73
C THR A 102 15.67 19.16 2.29
N ASP A 103 15.62 19.60 3.55
CA ASP A 103 14.38 19.86 4.29
C ASP A 103 13.89 21.31 4.06
N TYR A 104 12.61 21.44 3.77
CA TYR A 104 11.89 22.71 3.58
C TYR A 104 10.79 22.90 4.64
N SER A 105 10.89 22.25 5.80
CA SER A 105 9.92 22.22 6.90
C SER A 105 8.65 21.44 6.57
N GLU A 106 7.91 21.86 5.55
CA GLU A 106 6.62 21.25 5.20
C GLU A 106 6.79 19.98 4.35
N PHE A 107 7.89 19.88 3.61
CA PHE A 107 8.28 18.74 2.81
C PHE A 107 9.80 18.70 2.71
N TYR A 108 10.34 17.58 2.26
CA TYR A 108 11.76 17.44 1.99
C TYR A 108 11.99 16.79 0.64
N THR A 109 13.19 16.99 0.10
CA THR A 109 13.55 16.53 -1.24
C THR A 109 14.81 15.68 -1.24
N HIS A 110 14.85 14.75 -2.18
CA HIS A 110 16.02 13.99 -2.56
C HIS A 110 16.51 14.46 -3.93
N ARG A 111 17.75 14.93 -4.02
CA ARG A 111 18.37 15.25 -5.30
C ARG A 111 19.00 13.98 -5.88
N LYS A 112 18.55 13.58 -7.07
CA LYS A 112 18.89 12.29 -7.70
C LYS A 112 18.66 11.13 -6.72
N PRO A 113 17.40 10.89 -6.32
CA PRO A 113 17.07 9.84 -5.37
C PRO A 113 17.61 8.48 -5.85
N SER A 114 17.86 7.58 -4.89
CA SER A 114 18.24 6.20 -5.21
C SER A 114 17.14 5.49 -6.02
N THR A 115 17.49 4.38 -6.67
CA THR A 115 16.53 3.53 -7.39
C THR A 115 15.43 3.01 -6.47
N ASP A 116 15.76 2.76 -5.21
CA ASP A 116 14.83 2.22 -4.21
C ASP A 116 13.72 3.21 -3.91
N PHE A 117 14.03 4.51 -3.86
CA PHE A 117 13.00 5.56 -3.72
C PHE A 117 11.96 5.47 -4.83
N THR A 118 12.42 5.41 -6.08
CA THR A 118 11.53 5.29 -7.25
C THR A 118 10.75 3.99 -7.22
N GLN A 119 11.37 2.88 -6.81
CA GLN A 119 10.68 1.59 -6.69
C GLN A 119 9.56 1.66 -5.63
N HIS A 120 9.85 2.17 -4.44
CA HIS A 120 8.84 2.25 -3.37
C HIS A 120 7.71 3.23 -3.75
N VAL A 121 8.03 4.37 -4.38
CA VAL A 121 7.01 5.26 -4.94
C VAL A 121 6.15 4.55 -5.99
N ASN A 122 6.77 3.79 -6.89
CA ASN A 122 6.03 3.02 -7.91
C ASN A 122 5.12 1.98 -7.29
N GLN A 123 5.54 1.32 -6.20
CA GLN A 123 4.68 0.35 -5.50
C GLN A 123 3.46 1.05 -4.88
N MET A 124 3.64 2.22 -4.27
CA MET A 124 2.56 3.00 -3.68
C MET A 124 1.50 3.46 -4.70
N THR A 125 1.82 3.52 -5.99
CA THR A 125 0.84 3.92 -7.04
C THR A 125 -0.34 2.95 -7.17
N ILE A 126 -0.26 1.76 -6.58
CA ILE A 126 -1.42 0.87 -6.44
C ILE A 126 -2.60 1.55 -5.72
N LEU A 127 -2.31 2.50 -4.82
CA LEU A 127 -3.29 3.33 -4.11
C LEU A 127 -3.96 4.35 -5.01
N GLY A 128 -3.51 4.54 -6.24
CA GLY A 128 -4.01 5.53 -7.19
C GLY A 128 -2.89 6.39 -7.75
N GLU A 129 -2.60 6.22 -9.04
CA GLU A 129 -1.50 6.90 -9.72
C GLU A 129 -1.75 8.39 -9.88
N SER A 130 -0.85 9.27 -9.46
CA SER A 130 -0.83 10.67 -9.91
C SER A 130 0.14 10.80 -11.08
N GLN A 131 -0.27 10.33 -12.26
CA GLN A 131 0.39 10.72 -13.51
C GLN A 131 -0.62 11.46 -14.37
N ASP A 132 -0.44 12.76 -14.49
CA ASP A 132 -1.03 13.49 -15.60
C ASP A 132 0.01 13.57 -16.72
N SER A 133 -0.46 13.48 -17.96
CA SER A 133 0.30 13.67 -19.19
C SER A 133 1.07 15.00 -19.24
N GLU A 134 0.60 16.03 -18.52
CA GLU A 134 1.27 17.32 -18.37
C GLU A 134 2.09 17.46 -17.08
N SER A 135 1.87 16.58 -16.09
CA SER A 135 2.57 16.63 -14.81
C SER A 135 4.00 16.10 -14.93
N LYS A 136 4.95 16.88 -14.40
CA LYS A 136 6.35 16.45 -14.25
C LYS A 136 6.54 15.47 -13.10
N TYR A 137 5.51 15.17 -12.32
CA TYR A 137 5.61 14.39 -11.09
C TYR A 137 4.82 13.09 -11.19
N PHE A 138 5.40 12.02 -10.64
CA PHE A 138 4.83 10.68 -10.60
C PHE A 138 4.87 10.14 -9.16
N GLY A 139 3.73 9.70 -8.63
CA GLY A 139 3.64 9.13 -7.29
C GLY A 139 2.24 9.20 -6.69
N ILE A 140 2.19 9.42 -5.38
CA ILE A 140 0.96 9.54 -4.59
C ILE A 140 0.93 10.84 -3.79
N LYS A 141 -0.28 11.34 -3.58
CA LYS A 141 -0.54 12.53 -2.75
C LYS A 141 -2.00 12.53 -2.31
N GLY A 142 -2.24 12.67 -1.01
CA GLY A 142 -3.58 12.70 -0.45
C GLY A 142 -3.64 13.40 0.90
N PHE A 143 -4.79 13.99 1.21
CA PHE A 143 -5.09 14.56 2.52
C PHE A 143 -5.49 13.47 3.51
N THR A 144 -5.29 13.77 4.79
CA THR A 144 -5.76 12.97 5.93
C THR A 144 -6.81 13.77 6.72
N SER A 145 -7.53 13.12 7.63
CA SER A 145 -8.52 13.75 8.49
C SER A 145 -7.93 14.60 9.61
N ASP A 146 -6.62 14.50 9.87
CA ASP A 146 -5.97 15.28 10.91
C ASP A 146 -5.81 16.74 10.46
N MET A 147 -6.20 17.66 11.33
CA MET A 147 -6.30 19.09 11.03
C MET A 147 -5.52 19.98 12.00
N ARG A 148 -4.99 21.10 11.49
CA ARG A 148 -4.41 22.19 12.29
C ARG A 148 -5.08 23.50 11.91
N GLY A 149 -6.02 23.96 12.74
CA GLY A 149 -6.96 25.01 12.33
C GLY A 149 -7.84 24.51 11.19
N ASP A 150 -8.05 25.32 10.15
CA ASP A 150 -8.88 24.96 8.98
C ASP A 150 -8.12 24.24 7.86
N PHE A 151 -6.90 23.76 8.16
CA PHE A 151 -6.00 23.13 7.21
C PHE A 151 -5.82 21.65 7.55
N TYR A 152 -5.67 20.82 6.52
CA TYR A 152 -5.55 19.36 6.63
C TYR A 152 -4.12 18.91 6.33
N GLU A 153 -3.64 17.93 7.08
CA GLU A 153 -2.35 17.30 6.85
C GLU A 153 -2.35 16.52 5.53
N GLN A 154 -1.26 16.63 4.76
CA GLN A 154 -1.11 15.95 3.48
C GLN A 154 0.12 15.06 3.48
N TYR A 155 -0.10 13.81 3.06
CA TYR A 155 0.97 12.88 2.76
C TYR A 155 1.25 12.91 1.27
N MET A 156 2.54 12.91 0.92
CA MET A 156 2.98 12.85 -0.46
C MET A 156 4.30 12.12 -0.59
N ALA A 157 4.43 11.37 -1.68
CA ALA A 157 5.67 10.75 -2.11
C ALA A 157 5.65 10.66 -3.63
N TYR A 158 6.48 11.46 -4.30
CA TYR A 158 6.55 11.48 -5.75
C TYR A 158 7.95 11.85 -6.25
N TYR A 159 8.27 11.48 -7.49
CA TYR A 159 9.51 11.88 -8.16
C TYR A 159 9.24 12.59 -9.49
N THR A 160 10.20 13.37 -9.96
CA THR A 160 10.11 14.01 -11.28
C THR A 160 10.34 13.00 -12.39
N THR A 161 9.64 13.09 -13.52
CA THR A 161 9.74 12.11 -14.63
C THR A 161 11.16 11.95 -15.21
N ASN A 162 12.04 12.94 -15.04
CA ASN A 162 13.46 12.85 -15.39
C ASN A 162 14.33 12.15 -14.31
N GLY A 163 13.74 11.65 -13.23
CA GLY A 163 14.37 10.95 -12.11
C GLY A 163 15.26 11.80 -11.20
N ASN A 164 15.29 13.13 -11.38
CA ASN A 164 16.29 13.97 -10.71
C ASN A 164 15.86 14.50 -9.34
N THR A 165 14.58 14.45 -9.00
CA THR A 165 14.07 14.98 -7.73
C THR A 165 13.01 14.05 -7.17
N GLY A 166 13.18 13.60 -5.93
CA GLY A 166 12.14 13.00 -5.10
C GLY A 166 11.61 14.03 -4.11
N ILE A 167 10.31 14.04 -3.84
CA ILE A 167 9.64 14.92 -2.88
C ILE A 167 8.79 14.08 -1.94
N VAL A 168 8.89 14.38 -0.65
CA VAL A 168 8.17 13.65 0.40
C VAL A 168 7.61 14.63 1.44
N SER A 169 6.39 14.38 1.90
CA SER A 169 5.85 14.95 3.13
C SER A 169 5.09 13.88 3.90
N ALA A 170 5.29 13.85 5.22
CA ALA A 170 4.67 12.92 6.16
C ALA A 170 3.63 13.62 7.02
N GLY A 171 2.74 14.40 6.40
CA GLY A 171 1.70 15.17 7.10
C GLY A 171 2.11 16.59 7.53
N ASP A 172 3.36 16.99 7.33
CA ASP A 172 3.84 18.34 7.65
C ASP A 172 3.44 19.39 6.61
N TYR A 173 3.01 18.96 5.43
CA TYR A 173 2.44 19.85 4.42
C TYR A 173 0.95 20.02 4.72
N ILE A 174 0.57 21.19 5.24
CA ILE A 174 -0.78 21.42 5.78
C ILE A 174 -1.46 22.51 4.99
N ARG A 175 -2.60 22.18 4.37
CA ARG A 175 -3.35 23.14 3.55
C ARG A 175 -4.82 22.77 3.44
N THR A 176 -5.61 23.69 2.90
CA THR A 176 -7.01 23.44 2.60
C THR A 176 -7.09 22.66 1.28
N PRO A 177 -7.82 21.53 1.24
CA PRO A 177 -8.12 20.82 0.01
C PRO A 177 -8.85 21.72 -0.99
N LYS A 178 -8.46 21.66 -2.25
CA LYS A 178 -9.03 22.36 -3.39
C LYS A 178 -9.52 21.34 -4.40
N LYS A 179 -10.53 21.74 -5.19
CA LYS A 179 -11.00 21.00 -6.35
C LYS A 179 -9.90 20.96 -7.42
N ASP A 180 -9.06 19.94 -7.38
CA ASP A 180 -7.91 19.80 -8.28
C ASP A 180 -7.70 18.32 -8.57
N MET A 181 -7.29 18.02 -9.80
CA MET A 181 -6.95 16.67 -10.27
C MET A 181 -5.76 16.07 -9.51
N PHE A 182 -4.96 16.88 -8.81
CA PHE A 182 -3.84 16.40 -7.99
C PHE A 182 -4.14 16.35 -6.49
N GLU A 183 -5.40 16.52 -6.11
CA GLU A 183 -5.85 16.55 -4.72
C GLU A 183 -6.84 15.42 -4.49
N SER A 184 -6.54 14.57 -3.49
CA SER A 184 -7.32 13.39 -3.17
C SER A 184 -7.34 13.18 -1.66
N PHE A 185 -8.18 12.26 -1.18
CA PHE A 185 -8.39 11.99 0.23
C PHE A 185 -8.12 10.52 0.53
N PHE A 186 -7.22 10.26 1.47
CA PHE A 186 -7.00 8.89 1.95
C PHE A 186 -8.27 8.40 2.65
N THR A 187 -8.92 7.41 2.06
CA THR A 187 -10.21 6.92 2.51
C THR A 187 -10.12 5.41 2.69
N TYR A 188 -10.60 4.92 3.82
CA TYR A 188 -10.49 3.50 4.16
C TYR A 188 -11.79 2.98 4.75
N ARG A 189 -11.92 1.66 4.82
CA ARG A 189 -12.95 0.98 5.61
C ARG A 189 -12.43 -0.36 6.11
N GLU A 190 -13.06 -0.91 7.14
CA GLU A 190 -12.87 -2.32 7.50
C GLU A 190 -13.31 -3.21 6.34
N ALA A 191 -12.43 -4.12 5.94
CA ALA A 191 -12.70 -4.99 4.80
C ALA A 191 -13.95 -5.84 5.06
N VAL A 192 -14.81 -5.95 4.05
CA VAL A 192 -16.15 -6.56 4.19
C VAL A 192 -16.07 -8.02 4.62
N ALA A 193 -14.96 -8.70 4.30
CA ALA A 193 -14.69 -10.08 4.70
C ALA A 193 -14.53 -10.28 6.23
N PHE A 194 -14.25 -9.21 6.99
CA PHE A 194 -13.96 -9.28 8.42
C PHE A 194 -14.99 -8.55 9.28
N GLN A 195 -15.95 -7.85 8.68
CA GLN A 195 -17.04 -7.25 9.42
C GLN A 195 -17.86 -8.34 10.11
N PRO A 196 -18.14 -8.24 11.42
CA PRO A 196 -19.06 -9.15 12.08
C PRO A 196 -20.39 -9.05 11.36
N THR A 197 -20.96 -10.19 10.96
CA THR A 197 -22.17 -10.29 10.12
C THR A 197 -23.34 -9.55 10.79
N ALA A 198 -23.43 -8.25 10.57
CA ALA A 198 -24.54 -7.44 11.01
C ALA A 198 -25.69 -7.74 10.06
N ILE A 199 -26.72 -8.36 10.61
CA ILE A 199 -27.96 -8.73 9.95
C ILE A 199 -28.60 -7.45 9.40
N THR A 200 -28.38 -7.11 8.12
CA THR A 200 -29.41 -6.57 7.22
C THR A 200 -28.92 -6.46 5.78
N SER A 201 -29.81 -6.88 4.86
CA SER A 201 -29.82 -6.75 3.40
C SER A 201 -28.80 -7.54 2.55
N GLN A 202 -29.33 -8.64 1.99
CA GLN A 202 -28.83 -9.40 0.83
C GLN A 202 -27.43 -9.98 0.96
N ALA A 203 -27.36 -11.12 1.65
CA ALA A 203 -26.28 -12.08 1.49
C ALA A 203 -26.23 -12.55 0.03
N VAL A 204 -25.43 -11.88 -0.80
CA VAL A 204 -24.79 -12.55 -1.93
C VAL A 204 -23.82 -13.53 -1.29
N THR A 205 -24.12 -14.82 -1.36
CA THR A 205 -23.17 -15.88 -1.02
C THR A 205 -21.93 -15.73 -1.89
N ILE A 206 -20.93 -15.00 -1.40
CA ILE A 206 -19.60 -14.95 -2.01
C ILE A 206 -18.90 -16.22 -1.51
N THR A 207 -18.95 -17.27 -2.32
CA THR A 207 -18.10 -18.44 -2.12
C THR A 207 -16.64 -17.98 -2.13
N ALA A 208 -15.93 -18.17 -1.02
CA ALA A 208 -14.49 -17.92 -0.94
C ALA A 208 -13.79 -18.69 -2.08
N ILE A 209 -13.16 -17.95 -3.00
CA ILE A 209 -12.39 -18.53 -4.08
C ILE A 209 -11.00 -18.82 -3.50
N PRO A 210 -10.53 -20.08 -3.47
CA PRO A 210 -9.18 -20.38 -3.01
C PRO A 210 -8.16 -19.74 -3.95
N VAL A 211 -7.37 -18.79 -3.45
CA VAL A 211 -6.23 -18.24 -4.16
C VAL A 211 -5.11 -19.28 -4.10
N PRO A 212 -4.58 -19.78 -5.23
CA PRO A 212 -3.49 -20.75 -5.22
C PRO A 212 -2.23 -20.13 -4.63
N GLU A 213 -1.55 -20.85 -3.73
CA GLU A 213 -0.20 -20.47 -3.30
C GLU A 213 0.70 -20.25 -4.53
N PRO A 214 1.62 -19.27 -4.50
CA PRO A 214 2.53 -19.04 -5.61
C PRO A 214 3.37 -20.31 -5.86
N THR A 215 3.03 -21.00 -6.94
CA THR A 215 3.64 -22.27 -7.40
C THR A 215 5.16 -22.20 -7.55
N THR A 216 5.73 -20.99 -7.60
CA THR A 216 7.17 -20.70 -7.62
C THR A 216 7.90 -21.15 -6.35
N LEU A 217 7.32 -20.97 -5.16
CA LEU A 217 7.91 -21.42 -3.89
C LEU A 217 7.93 -22.95 -3.80
N GLY A 218 6.85 -23.61 -4.24
CA GLY A 218 6.76 -25.07 -4.32
C GLY A 218 7.78 -25.66 -5.29
N LEU A 219 7.92 -25.07 -6.49
CA LEU A 219 8.87 -25.51 -7.50
C LEU A 219 10.33 -25.28 -7.08
N PHE A 220 10.65 -24.15 -6.45
CA PHE A 220 11.99 -23.84 -5.95
C PHE A 220 12.41 -24.83 -4.84
N SER A 221 11.49 -25.17 -3.95
CA SER A 221 11.71 -26.12 -2.86
C SER A 221 11.90 -27.55 -3.37
N LEU A 222 11.14 -27.96 -4.40
CA LEU A 222 11.33 -29.23 -5.10
C LEU A 222 12.71 -29.31 -5.77
N PHE A 223 13.13 -28.22 -6.41
CA PHE A 223 14.42 -28.15 -7.09
C PHE A 223 15.60 -28.28 -6.12
N LEU A 224 15.52 -27.62 -4.96
CA LEU A 224 16.51 -27.75 -3.87
C LEU A 224 16.57 -29.18 -3.32
N CYS A 225 15.42 -29.85 -3.14
CA CYS A 225 15.37 -31.25 -2.72
C CYS A 225 16.06 -32.19 -3.72
N PHE A 226 15.83 -31.99 -5.03
CA PHE A 226 16.48 -32.79 -6.07
C PHE A 226 18.00 -32.57 -6.14
N MET A 227 18.48 -31.34 -5.95
CA MET A 227 19.92 -31.05 -5.90
C MET A 227 20.61 -31.67 -4.68
N GLY A 228 19.98 -31.60 -3.50
CA GLY A 228 20.48 -32.27 -2.29
C GLY A 228 20.59 -33.78 -2.46
N PHE A 229 19.59 -34.40 -3.12
CA PHE A 229 19.58 -35.85 -3.37
C PHE A 229 20.65 -36.31 -4.38
N ARG A 230 20.96 -35.49 -5.40
CA ARG A 230 22.05 -35.78 -6.35
C ARG A 230 23.42 -35.74 -5.70
N LYS A 231 23.67 -34.80 -4.79
CA LYS A 231 24.98 -34.62 -4.13
C LYS A 231 25.28 -35.71 -3.10
N TYR A 232 24.26 -36.36 -2.55
CA TYR A 232 24.40 -37.46 -1.57
C TYR A 232 24.54 -38.85 -2.20
N LYS A 233 24.40 -38.95 -3.53
CA LYS A 233 24.54 -40.20 -4.31
C LYS A 233 25.92 -40.35 -4.98
N SER A 234 26.72 -39.29 -4.98
CA SER A 234 28.15 -39.31 -5.36
C SER A 234 29.02 -39.41 -4.12
#